data_AF-K6T236-F1
#
_entry.id   AF-K6T236-F1
#
_cell.length_a   1.000
_cell.length_b   1.000
_cell.length_c   1.000
_cell.angle_alpha   90.00
_cell.angle_beta   90.00
_cell.angle_gamma   90.00
#
_symmetry.space_group_name_H-M   'P 1'
#
loop_
_entity.id
_entity.type
_entity.pdbx_description
1 polymer ?
#
loop_
_entity_poly.entity_id
_entity_poly.type
_entity_poly.pdbx_seq_one_letter_code
_entity_poly.pdbx_strand_id
1 'polypeptide(L)'
;MTQHICGIAIFNSTSNNLNNNTVKDNWIGIYLYQSNSTNITWNIITGNGGGISTYDSNSTTMSGNSLTDNWLADTSTVNSANMVMATTIYTCGPAALATVMKHLGVNATEMELAQWAGTDETGTSMWGLAQAANRTGLTAKGFIINDTSQLKTDYIVVLNINGVYHYNIIRNITNTTVYLTDPNLGDIEMSLDKFKELFTGYVLVVANGTIQINATNMTEQQMKNIKAMSHYDIYCYCIYYCHDGYSYNFRDLD
;
A
#
# COMPACT_ATOMS: atom_id res chain seq x y z
N MET A 1 -7.97 -6.64 -22.14
CA MET A 1 -7.42 -5.27 -22.23
C MET A 1 -6.11 -5.27 -21.48
N THR A 2 -5.01 -4.95 -22.14
CA THR A 2 -3.71 -4.70 -21.50
C THR A 2 -3.80 -3.38 -20.74
N GLN A 3 -3.87 -3.43 -19.42
CA GLN A 3 -3.75 -2.21 -18.60
C GLN A 3 -2.27 -1.84 -18.48
N HIS A 4 -1.94 -0.58 -18.76
CA HIS A 4 -0.59 -0.06 -18.53
C HIS A 4 -0.36 0.17 -17.03
N ILE A 5 0.90 0.07 -16.60
CA ILE A 5 1.25 0.29 -15.18
C ILE A 5 0.96 1.72 -14.76
N CYS A 6 1.25 2.68 -15.63
CA CYS A 6 0.90 4.09 -15.43
C CYS A 6 0.29 4.67 -16.70
N GLY A 7 -0.69 5.57 -16.57
CA GLY A 7 -1.19 6.36 -17.69
C GLY A 7 -0.25 7.50 -18.06
N ILE A 8 0.10 8.36 -17.09
CA ILE A 8 1.13 9.40 -17.22
C ILE A 8 2.16 9.18 -16.11
N ALA A 9 3.44 9.20 -16.44
CA ALA A 9 4.51 9.08 -15.46
C ALA A 9 5.58 10.17 -15.63
N ILE A 10 5.97 10.80 -14.52
CA ILE A 10 7.00 11.84 -14.46
C ILE A 10 8.08 11.39 -13.47
N PHE A 11 9.33 11.39 -13.92
CA PHE A 11 10.47 10.91 -13.14
C PHE A 11 11.52 12.00 -13.00
N ASN A 12 12.04 12.19 -11.79
CA ASN A 12 13.20 13.04 -11.50
C ASN A 12 13.12 14.45 -12.12
N SER A 13 11.93 15.03 -12.14
CA SER A 13 11.67 16.29 -12.86
C SER A 13 11.23 17.41 -11.92
N THR A 14 11.43 18.67 -12.32
CA THR A 14 10.94 19.84 -11.59
C THR A 14 10.15 20.76 -12.51
N SER A 15 9.20 21.51 -11.94
CA SER A 15 8.40 22.52 -12.67
C SER A 15 7.54 21.92 -13.79
N ASN A 16 6.79 20.86 -13.48
CA ASN A 16 5.93 20.17 -14.44
C ASN A 16 4.51 20.75 -14.44
N ASN A 17 3.83 20.70 -15.59
CA ASN A 17 2.43 21.08 -15.70
C ASN A 17 1.65 20.01 -16.46
N LEU A 18 0.74 19.34 -15.76
CA LEU A 18 -0.18 18.33 -16.28
C LEU A 18 -1.59 18.92 -16.25
N ASN A 19 -2.06 19.40 -17.40
CA ASN A 19 -3.35 20.07 -17.49
C ASN A 19 -4.24 19.53 -18.62
N ASN A 20 -5.55 19.43 -18.34
CA ASN A 20 -6.59 19.04 -19.31
C ASN A 20 -6.39 17.66 -19.98
N ASN A 21 -5.87 16.68 -19.24
CA ASN A 21 -5.74 15.30 -19.73
C ASN A 21 -6.91 14.42 -19.28
N THR A 22 -7.20 13.37 -20.04
CA THR A 22 -8.08 12.27 -19.61
C THR A 22 -7.24 11.01 -19.47
N VAL A 23 -7.20 10.41 -18.28
CA VAL A 23 -6.39 9.24 -17.96
C VAL A 23 -7.28 8.16 -17.37
N LYS A 24 -7.37 7.01 -18.05
CA LYS A 24 -8.29 5.95 -17.65
C LYS A 24 -7.72 4.55 -17.84
N ASP A 25 -8.26 3.60 -17.07
CA ASP A 25 -8.04 2.16 -17.22
C ASP A 25 -6.55 1.72 -17.05
N ASN A 26 -5.80 2.43 -16.20
CA ASN A 26 -4.41 2.08 -15.84
C ASN A 26 -4.32 1.54 -14.40
N TRP A 27 -3.18 0.92 -14.05
CA TRP A 27 -2.92 0.61 -12.64
C TRP A 27 -2.76 1.90 -11.81
N ILE A 28 -1.90 2.81 -12.23
CA ILE A 28 -1.82 4.18 -11.71
C ILE A 28 -2.22 5.16 -12.81
N GLY A 29 -3.11 6.11 -12.54
CA GLY A 29 -3.47 7.15 -13.50
C GLY A 29 -2.26 8.06 -13.78
N ILE A 30 -1.90 8.90 -12.81
CA ILE A 30 -0.73 9.78 -12.88
C ILE A 30 0.26 9.38 -11.80
N TYR A 31 1.51 9.11 -12.18
CA TYR A 31 2.59 8.75 -11.28
C TYR A 31 3.69 9.80 -11.28
N LEU A 32 4.01 10.37 -10.11
CA LEU A 32 5.16 11.26 -9.92
C LEU A 32 6.21 10.54 -9.09
N TYR A 33 7.42 10.39 -9.60
CA TYR A 33 8.55 9.82 -8.87
C TYR A 33 9.67 10.83 -8.74
N GLN A 34 10.05 11.14 -7.50
CA GLN A 34 11.11 12.08 -7.15
C GLN A 34 11.02 13.40 -7.94
N SER A 35 9.79 13.83 -8.18
CA SER A 35 9.47 14.97 -9.03
C SER A 35 8.83 16.09 -8.23
N ASN A 36 9.34 17.30 -8.38
CA ASN A 36 8.98 18.44 -7.53
C ASN A 36 8.26 19.54 -8.31
N SER A 37 7.53 20.40 -7.60
CA SER A 37 6.90 21.59 -8.19
C SER A 37 6.01 21.26 -9.39
N THR A 38 5.15 20.25 -9.23
CA THR A 38 4.27 19.77 -10.30
C THR A 38 2.85 20.31 -10.10
N ASN A 39 2.30 20.95 -11.12
CA ASN A 39 0.90 21.36 -11.16
C ASN A 39 0.08 20.32 -11.92
N ILE A 40 -0.88 19.69 -11.25
CA ILE A 40 -1.84 18.76 -11.85
C ILE A 40 -3.20 19.45 -11.78
N THR A 41 -3.71 19.93 -12.91
CA THR A 41 -4.94 20.70 -12.93
C THR A 41 -5.92 20.31 -14.02
N TRP A 42 -7.21 20.31 -13.72
CA TRP A 42 -8.28 20.09 -14.71
C TRP A 42 -8.16 18.77 -15.50
N ASN A 43 -7.63 17.72 -14.88
CA ASN A 43 -7.58 16.39 -15.49
C ASN A 43 -8.79 15.54 -15.09
N ILE A 44 -9.19 14.60 -15.94
CA ILE A 44 -10.17 13.55 -15.64
C ILE A 44 -9.40 12.24 -15.47
N ILE A 45 -9.44 11.64 -14.27
CA ILE A 45 -8.65 10.47 -13.91
C ILE A 45 -9.61 9.41 -13.38
N THR A 46 -9.95 8.43 -14.22
CA THR A 46 -11.09 7.54 -13.94
C THR A 46 -10.85 6.08 -14.27
N GLY A 47 -11.41 5.17 -13.47
CA GLY A 47 -11.29 3.72 -13.75
C GLY A 47 -9.89 3.14 -13.56
N ASN A 48 -8.99 3.85 -12.86
CA ASN A 48 -7.64 3.35 -12.59
C ASN A 48 -7.60 2.53 -11.29
N GLY A 49 -6.52 1.78 -11.04
CA GLY A 49 -6.28 1.16 -9.73
C GLY A 49 -6.10 2.23 -8.64
N GLY A 50 -5.13 3.12 -8.84
CA GLY A 50 -4.95 4.37 -8.11
C GLY A 50 -4.99 5.58 -9.04
N GLY A 51 -5.57 6.69 -8.61
CA GLY A 51 -5.72 7.90 -9.43
C GLY A 51 -4.40 8.65 -9.64
N ILE A 52 -4.01 9.50 -8.68
CA ILE A 52 -2.71 10.21 -8.69
C ILE A 52 -1.83 9.66 -7.58
N SER A 53 -0.68 9.10 -7.93
CA SER A 53 0.31 8.60 -6.98
C SER A 53 1.57 9.46 -7.01
N THR A 54 2.07 9.81 -5.83
CA THR A 54 3.31 10.58 -5.66
C THR A 54 4.31 9.79 -4.86
N TYR A 55 5.56 9.74 -5.28
CA TYR A 55 6.64 9.00 -4.64
C TYR A 55 7.81 9.94 -4.41
N ASP A 56 8.14 10.22 -3.14
CA ASP A 56 9.20 11.15 -2.74
C ASP A 56 9.16 12.49 -3.51
N SER A 57 7.95 12.95 -3.80
CA SER A 57 7.63 14.10 -4.64
C SER A 57 7.11 15.25 -3.78
N ASN A 58 7.68 16.45 -3.94
CA ASN A 58 7.33 17.61 -3.12
C ASN A 58 6.68 18.74 -3.92
N SER A 59 5.95 19.61 -3.23
CA SER A 59 5.35 20.82 -3.82
C SER A 59 4.42 20.51 -5.01
N THR A 60 3.65 19.42 -4.93
CA THR A 60 2.64 19.08 -5.94
C THR A 60 1.34 19.83 -5.64
N THR A 61 0.85 20.59 -6.63
CA THR A 61 -0.44 21.29 -6.55
C THR A 61 -1.47 20.50 -7.34
N MET A 62 -2.54 20.04 -6.68
CA MET A 62 -3.66 19.34 -7.32
C MET A 62 -4.92 20.19 -7.21
N SER A 63 -5.46 20.67 -8.34
CA SER A 63 -6.64 21.55 -8.33
C SER A 63 -7.53 21.36 -9.55
N GLY A 64 -8.85 21.25 -9.35
CA GLY A 64 -9.82 21.11 -10.44
C GLY A 64 -9.79 19.77 -11.17
N ASN A 65 -9.08 18.75 -10.65
CA ASN A 65 -9.10 17.40 -11.22
C ASN A 65 -10.38 16.65 -10.80
N SER A 66 -10.92 15.84 -11.70
CA SER A 66 -12.00 14.89 -11.44
C SER A 66 -11.40 13.50 -11.29
N LEU A 67 -11.36 12.99 -10.07
CA LEU A 67 -10.94 11.62 -9.77
C LEU A 67 -12.18 10.80 -9.43
N THR A 68 -12.52 9.84 -10.28
CA THR A 68 -13.78 9.08 -10.17
C THR A 68 -13.53 7.62 -10.48
N ASP A 69 -14.29 6.70 -9.89
CA ASP A 69 -14.22 5.27 -10.21
C ASP A 69 -12.80 4.65 -10.12
N ASN A 70 -11.88 5.27 -9.37
CA ASN A 70 -10.58 4.67 -9.09
C ASN A 70 -10.76 3.62 -8.00
N TRP A 71 -10.21 2.43 -8.21
CA TRP A 71 -10.65 1.24 -7.49
C TRP A 71 -10.17 1.21 -6.04
N LEU A 72 -8.91 1.59 -5.78
CA LEU A 72 -8.33 1.52 -4.44
C LEU A 72 -8.24 2.89 -3.76
N ALA A 73 -7.78 3.90 -4.49
CA ALA A 73 -7.67 5.25 -3.98
C ALA A 73 -7.62 6.29 -5.10
N ASP A 74 -8.22 7.45 -4.89
CA ASP A 74 -8.06 8.59 -5.80
C ASP A 74 -6.64 9.15 -5.75
N THR A 75 -6.03 9.17 -4.57
CA THR A 75 -4.64 9.62 -4.42
C THR A 75 -3.85 8.67 -3.54
N SER A 76 -2.57 8.49 -3.86
CA SER A 76 -1.63 7.82 -2.96
C SER A 76 -0.31 8.56 -2.83
N THR A 77 0.36 8.40 -1.69
CA THR A 77 1.65 9.04 -1.42
C THR A 77 2.63 8.06 -0.81
N VAL A 78 3.79 7.90 -1.44
CA VAL A 78 4.91 7.15 -0.91
C VAL A 78 5.96 8.13 -0.42
N ASN A 79 6.30 8.00 0.86
CA ASN A 79 7.48 8.63 1.45
C ASN A 79 8.42 7.52 1.92
N SER A 80 9.46 7.24 1.14
CA SER A 80 10.40 6.14 1.39
C SER A 80 11.19 6.33 2.70
N ALA A 81 11.24 7.54 3.24
CA ALA A 81 11.80 7.79 4.56
C ALA A 81 10.94 7.20 5.70
N ASN A 82 9.65 6.97 5.48
CA ASN A 82 8.72 6.49 6.51
C ASN A 82 8.22 5.06 6.26
N MET A 83 8.10 4.63 5.02
CA MET A 83 7.55 3.31 4.68
C MET A 83 8.49 2.47 3.83
N VAL A 84 8.16 1.18 3.70
CA VAL A 84 8.81 0.20 2.83
C VAL A 84 7.74 -0.33 1.88
N MET A 85 7.98 -0.18 0.58
CA MET A 85 7.10 -0.70 -0.47
C MET A 85 7.43 -2.16 -0.75
N ALA A 86 6.42 -2.95 -1.12
CA ALA A 86 6.59 -4.33 -1.54
C ALA A 86 7.30 -4.39 -2.90
N THR A 87 8.37 -5.18 -2.98
CA THR A 87 9.12 -5.38 -4.24
C THR A 87 8.53 -6.48 -5.11
N THR A 88 7.69 -7.35 -4.57
CA THR A 88 7.01 -8.42 -5.33
C THR A 88 5.54 -8.52 -4.93
N ILE A 89 4.75 -9.25 -5.73
CA ILE A 89 3.35 -9.51 -5.41
C ILE A 89 3.19 -10.38 -4.15
N TYR A 90 4.22 -11.10 -3.71
CA TYR A 90 4.13 -11.98 -2.55
C TYR A 90 4.51 -11.29 -1.23
N THR A 91 5.09 -10.09 -1.30
CA THR A 91 5.81 -9.49 -0.16
C THR A 91 5.09 -8.30 0.49
N CYS A 92 3.77 -8.14 0.28
CA CYS A 92 2.97 -7.11 0.99
C CYS A 92 3.11 -7.23 2.52
N GLY A 93 3.13 -8.44 3.07
CA GLY A 93 3.32 -8.69 4.50
C GLY A 93 4.70 -8.29 5.02
N PRO A 94 5.81 -8.79 4.44
CA PRO A 94 7.16 -8.37 4.79
C PRO A 94 7.38 -6.86 4.70
N ALA A 95 6.86 -6.20 3.66
CA ALA A 95 6.95 -4.76 3.51
C ALA A 95 6.13 -4.00 4.58
N ALA A 96 4.92 -4.48 4.89
CA ALA A 96 4.10 -3.93 5.97
C ALA A 96 4.81 -4.05 7.34
N LEU A 97 5.38 -5.23 7.61
CA LEU A 97 6.14 -5.48 8.83
C LEU A 97 7.40 -4.60 8.89
N ALA A 98 8.16 -4.47 7.80
CA ALA A 98 9.33 -3.60 7.74
C ALA A 98 8.98 -2.14 8.08
N THR A 99 7.85 -1.66 7.57
CA THR A 99 7.35 -0.30 7.86
C THR A 99 7.03 -0.12 9.35
N VAL A 100 6.27 -1.05 9.95
CA VAL A 100 5.93 -0.98 11.38
C VAL A 100 7.19 -1.10 12.26
N MET A 101 8.13 -1.98 11.89
CA MET A 101 9.40 -2.13 12.61
C MET A 101 10.24 -0.84 12.55
N LYS A 102 10.26 -0.18 11.39
CA LYS A 102 10.93 1.11 11.21
C LYS A 102 10.36 2.18 12.12
N HIS A 103 9.03 2.26 12.28
CA HIS A 103 8.38 3.16 13.24
C HIS A 103 8.74 2.84 14.69
N LEU A 104 8.98 1.56 15.01
CA LEU A 104 9.47 1.10 16.32
C LEU A 104 10.98 1.28 16.51
N GLY A 105 11.70 1.83 15.52
CA GLY A 105 13.14 2.04 15.56
C GLY A 105 13.99 0.77 15.35
N VAL A 106 13.39 -0.30 14.81
CA VAL A 106 14.07 -1.56 14.50
C VAL A 106 14.18 -1.71 12.98
N ASN A 107 15.40 -1.79 12.47
CA ASN A 107 15.63 -1.94 11.04
C ASN A 107 15.78 -3.41 10.66
N ALA A 108 14.97 -3.85 9.70
CA ALA A 108 15.13 -5.08 8.94
C ALA A 108 14.67 -4.82 7.50
N THR A 109 15.36 -5.43 6.53
CA THR A 109 14.96 -5.28 5.12
C THR A 109 13.73 -6.14 4.81
N GLU A 110 12.95 -5.73 3.80
CA GLU A 110 11.84 -6.55 3.29
C GLU A 110 12.30 -7.97 2.95
N MET A 111 13.47 -8.12 2.33
CA MET A 111 14.03 -9.41 1.91
C MET A 111 14.36 -10.32 3.10
N GLU A 112 14.98 -9.79 4.16
CA GLU A 112 15.25 -10.55 5.38
C GLU A 112 13.94 -11.02 6.03
N LEU A 113 12.96 -10.12 6.15
CA LEU A 113 11.66 -10.46 6.71
C LEU A 113 10.91 -11.48 5.86
N ALA A 114 10.98 -11.37 4.52
CA ALA A 114 10.38 -12.32 3.61
C ALA A 114 11.00 -13.72 3.78
N GLN A 115 12.33 -13.79 3.89
CA GLN A 115 13.06 -15.04 4.14
C GLN A 115 12.69 -15.64 5.51
N TRP A 116 12.69 -14.83 6.57
CA TRP A 116 12.38 -15.31 7.92
C TRP A 116 10.91 -15.70 8.10
N ALA A 117 10.00 -15.03 7.40
CA ALA A 117 8.58 -15.34 7.40
C ALA A 117 8.22 -16.55 6.54
N GLY A 118 9.16 -17.08 5.74
CA GLY A 118 8.90 -18.18 4.82
C GLY A 118 7.95 -17.79 3.70
N THR A 119 8.14 -16.59 3.14
CA THR A 119 7.37 -16.11 1.98
C THR A 119 7.65 -16.99 0.77
N ASP A 120 6.60 -17.35 0.04
CA ASP A 120 6.67 -18.15 -1.18
C ASP A 120 5.70 -17.60 -2.24
N GLU A 121 5.55 -18.31 -3.36
CA GLU A 121 4.68 -17.93 -4.48
C GLU A 121 3.17 -17.93 -4.15
N THR A 122 2.79 -18.30 -2.93
CA THR A 122 1.41 -18.20 -2.43
C THR A 122 1.27 -17.07 -1.38
N GLY A 123 2.29 -16.24 -1.22
CA GLY A 123 2.31 -15.07 -0.33
C GLY A 123 2.99 -15.31 1.03
N THR A 124 2.65 -14.46 2.00
CA THR A 124 3.20 -14.55 3.36
C THR A 124 2.10 -14.77 4.40
N SER A 125 2.31 -15.74 5.30
CA SER A 125 1.36 -16.01 6.38
C SER A 125 1.53 -15.05 7.56
N MET A 126 0.44 -14.74 8.27
CA MET A 126 0.49 -13.89 9.47
C MET A 126 1.39 -14.51 10.54
N TRP A 127 1.39 -15.85 10.64
CA TRP A 127 2.31 -16.56 11.54
C TRP A 127 3.77 -16.38 11.14
N GLY A 128 4.08 -16.46 9.85
CA GLY A 128 5.42 -16.19 9.32
C GLY A 128 5.90 -14.79 9.70
N LEU A 129 5.04 -13.77 9.50
CA LEU A 129 5.34 -12.40 9.90
C LEU A 129 5.60 -12.28 11.41
N ALA A 130 4.76 -12.91 12.23
CA ALA A 130 4.95 -12.89 13.67
C ALA A 130 6.30 -13.50 14.08
N GLN A 131 6.72 -14.59 13.43
CA GLN A 131 8.02 -15.22 13.68
C GLN A 131 9.20 -14.39 13.16
N ALA A 132 9.05 -13.72 12.03
CA ALA A 132 10.06 -12.79 11.53
C ALA A 132 10.27 -11.61 12.50
N ALA A 133 9.20 -11.03 13.04
CA ALA A 133 9.27 -9.97 14.05
C ALA A 133 9.92 -10.45 15.36
N ASN A 134 9.58 -11.66 15.82
CA ASN A 134 10.14 -12.23 17.05
C ASN A 134 11.67 -12.42 16.97
N ARG A 135 12.22 -12.67 15.77
CA ARG A 135 13.67 -12.79 15.57
C ARG A 135 14.43 -11.49 15.82
N THR A 136 13.76 -10.34 15.74
CA THR A 136 14.39 -9.03 15.99
C THR A 136 14.18 -8.54 17.42
N GLY A 137 13.69 -9.40 18.33
CA GLY A 137 13.40 -9.04 19.72
C GLY A 137 12.09 -8.28 19.91
N LEU A 138 11.32 -8.04 18.85
CA LEU A 138 9.95 -7.52 18.94
C LEU A 138 9.00 -8.65 19.35
N THR A 139 7.83 -8.29 19.84
CA THR A 139 6.73 -9.24 20.03
C THR A 139 5.68 -8.98 18.98
N ALA A 140 5.18 -10.04 18.35
CA ALA A 140 4.06 -9.96 17.41
C ALA A 140 2.95 -10.95 17.78
N LYS A 141 1.69 -10.49 17.76
CA LYS A 141 0.51 -11.31 18.09
C LYS A 141 -0.66 -11.00 17.16
N GLY A 142 -1.32 -12.07 16.68
CA GLY A 142 -2.54 -11.98 15.90
C GLY A 142 -3.79 -11.87 16.76
N PHE A 143 -4.74 -11.04 16.34
CA PHE A 143 -6.03 -10.81 16.99
C PHE A 143 -7.18 -10.83 15.97
N ILE A 144 -8.36 -11.18 16.46
CA ILE A 144 -9.63 -10.97 15.77
C ILE A 144 -10.29 -9.74 16.41
N ILE A 145 -10.43 -8.67 15.63
CA ILE A 145 -10.99 -7.38 16.01
C ILE A 145 -12.05 -6.99 14.98
N ASN A 146 -13.33 -7.07 15.35
CA ASN A 146 -14.43 -6.68 14.44
C ASN A 146 -14.85 -5.22 14.61
N ASP A 147 -14.59 -4.63 15.77
CA ASP A 147 -14.91 -3.24 16.06
C ASP A 147 -13.75 -2.35 15.62
N THR A 148 -13.95 -1.59 14.55
CA THR A 148 -12.94 -0.70 13.96
C THR A 148 -12.47 0.38 14.94
N SER A 149 -13.23 0.71 15.99
CA SER A 149 -12.80 1.67 17.01
C SER A 149 -11.65 1.18 17.90
N GLN A 150 -11.38 -0.14 17.88
CA GLN A 150 -10.26 -0.74 18.61
C GLN A 150 -8.95 -0.72 17.82
N LEU A 151 -9.01 -0.42 16.52
CA LEU A 151 -7.84 -0.33 15.65
C LEU A 151 -7.03 0.91 15.98
N LYS A 152 -5.71 0.79 15.96
CA LYS A 152 -4.76 1.86 16.30
C LYS A 152 -3.70 1.99 15.23
N THR A 153 -3.02 3.13 15.20
CA THR A 153 -1.86 3.37 14.35
C THR A 153 -0.85 2.22 14.48
N ASP A 154 -0.25 1.84 13.35
CA ASP A 154 0.71 0.75 13.18
C ASP A 154 0.17 -0.67 13.39
N TYR A 155 -1.15 -0.84 13.52
CA TYR A 155 -1.75 -2.17 13.42
C TYR A 155 -1.72 -2.63 11.96
N ILE A 156 -1.16 -3.82 11.74
CA ILE A 156 -1.19 -4.47 10.43
C ILE A 156 -2.53 -5.19 10.32
N VAL A 157 -3.40 -4.73 9.42
CA VAL A 157 -4.73 -5.28 9.17
C VAL A 157 -4.76 -6.08 7.88
N VAL A 158 -5.68 -7.04 7.81
CA VAL A 158 -5.91 -7.84 6.61
C VAL A 158 -7.21 -7.41 5.94
N LEU A 159 -7.09 -6.98 4.69
CA LEU A 159 -8.23 -6.72 3.81
C LEU A 159 -8.45 -7.93 2.91
N ASN A 160 -9.71 -8.23 2.59
CA ASN A 160 -10.10 -9.20 1.56
C ASN A 160 -10.60 -8.42 0.35
N ILE A 161 -9.79 -8.42 -0.70
CA ILE A 161 -10.09 -7.76 -1.97
C ILE A 161 -10.39 -8.87 -2.97
N ASN A 162 -11.67 -8.99 -3.35
CA ASN A 162 -12.21 -10.03 -4.24
C ASN A 162 -11.66 -11.47 -3.99
N GLY A 163 -11.58 -11.90 -2.74
CA GLY A 163 -11.13 -13.24 -2.37
C GLY A 163 -9.64 -13.38 -2.09
N VAL A 164 -8.85 -12.33 -2.27
CA VAL A 164 -7.40 -12.31 -1.97
C VAL A 164 -7.15 -11.48 -0.73
N TYR A 165 -6.41 -12.03 0.23
CA TYR A 165 -5.97 -11.29 1.41
C TYR A 165 -4.80 -10.38 1.07
N HIS A 166 -4.82 -9.15 1.59
CA HIS A 166 -3.77 -8.13 1.43
C HIS A 166 -3.49 -7.44 2.77
N TYR A 167 -2.21 -7.29 3.12
CA TYR A 167 -1.81 -6.61 4.36
C TYR A 167 -1.73 -5.10 4.16
N ASN A 168 -2.30 -4.35 5.10
CA ASN A 168 -2.27 -2.91 5.15
C ASN A 168 -1.93 -2.43 6.57
N ILE A 169 -1.48 -1.20 6.73
CA ILE A 169 -1.15 -0.64 8.05
C ILE A 169 -2.11 0.50 8.36
N ILE A 170 -2.70 0.50 9.55
CA ILE A 170 -3.49 1.64 10.01
C ILE A 170 -2.56 2.85 10.27
N ARG A 171 -2.86 3.98 9.66
CA ARG A 171 -2.21 5.28 9.98
C ARG A 171 -3.07 6.09 10.93
N ASN A 172 -4.35 6.23 10.59
CA ASN A 172 -5.33 6.97 11.37
C ASN A 172 -6.75 6.52 11.02
N ILE A 173 -7.70 6.71 11.93
CA ILE A 173 -9.12 6.43 11.71
C ILE A 173 -9.92 7.61 12.25
N THR A 174 -10.84 8.10 11.44
CA THR A 174 -11.85 9.10 11.84
C THR A 174 -13.24 8.47 11.79
N ASN A 175 -14.27 9.28 12.08
CA ASN A 175 -15.66 8.83 11.99
C ASN A 175 -16.10 8.49 10.56
N THR A 176 -15.36 8.95 9.54
CA THR A 176 -15.74 8.81 8.12
C THR A 176 -14.67 8.19 7.24
N THR A 177 -13.41 8.23 7.66
CA THR A 177 -12.26 7.93 6.80
C THR A 177 -11.24 7.07 7.54
N VAL A 178 -10.67 6.10 6.84
CA VAL A 178 -9.53 5.30 7.29
C VAL A 178 -8.33 5.67 6.43
N TYR A 179 -7.23 6.01 7.10
CA TYR A 179 -5.94 6.29 6.49
C TYR A 179 -5.08 5.04 6.64
N LEU A 180 -4.59 4.51 5.53
CA LEU A 180 -3.80 3.29 5.49
C LEU A 180 -2.45 3.57 4.84
N THR A 181 -1.42 2.82 5.24
CA THR A 181 -0.27 2.58 4.35
C THR A 181 -0.49 1.23 3.68
N ASP A 182 -0.72 1.26 2.38
CA ASP A 182 -0.77 0.07 1.52
C ASP A 182 0.64 -0.20 0.98
N PRO A 183 1.24 -1.38 1.23
CA PRO A 183 2.59 -1.71 0.76
C PRO A 183 2.79 -1.66 -0.75
N ASN A 184 1.73 -1.64 -1.56
CA ASN A 184 1.78 -1.59 -3.01
C ASN A 184 1.47 -0.18 -3.58
N LEU A 185 0.73 0.65 -2.84
CA LEU A 185 0.30 1.98 -3.30
C LEU A 185 0.85 3.17 -2.50
N GLY A 186 1.30 2.94 -1.27
CA GLY A 186 1.71 3.98 -0.32
C GLY A 186 0.57 4.37 0.62
N ASP A 187 0.66 5.57 1.19
CA ASP A 187 -0.40 6.13 2.02
C ASP A 187 -1.64 6.43 1.16
N ILE A 188 -2.77 5.84 1.53
CA ILE A 188 -4.07 5.97 0.86
C ILE A 188 -5.16 6.34 1.86
N GLU A 189 -6.26 6.85 1.33
CA GLU A 189 -7.47 7.16 2.09
C GLU A 189 -8.65 6.38 1.52
N MET A 190 -9.48 5.82 2.38
CA MET A 190 -10.75 5.21 1.99
C MET A 190 -11.85 5.54 2.99
N SER A 191 -13.10 5.53 2.54
CA SER A 191 -14.23 5.72 3.44
C SER A 191 -14.27 4.59 4.48
N LEU A 192 -14.72 4.91 5.69
CA LEU A 192 -14.86 3.94 6.76
C LEU A 192 -15.80 2.79 6.37
N ASP A 193 -16.85 3.09 5.61
CA ASP A 193 -17.79 2.08 5.12
C ASP A 193 -17.10 1.13 4.13
N LYS A 194 -16.32 1.68 3.17
CA LYS A 194 -15.57 0.84 2.23
C LYS A 194 -14.54 -0.02 2.93
N PHE A 195 -13.83 0.54 3.92
CA PHE A 195 -12.90 -0.21 4.73
C PHE A 195 -13.60 -1.38 5.45
N LYS A 196 -14.76 -1.15 6.07
CA LYS A 196 -15.53 -2.19 6.77
C LYS A 196 -16.00 -3.32 5.85
N GLU A 197 -16.31 -3.03 4.59
CA GLU A 197 -16.63 -4.06 3.59
C GLU A 197 -15.45 -5.00 3.31
N LEU A 198 -14.24 -4.45 3.27
CA LEU A 198 -13.02 -5.19 2.92
C LEU A 198 -12.33 -5.81 4.15
N PHE A 199 -12.49 -5.20 5.32
CA PHE A 199 -11.76 -5.58 6.52
C PHE A 199 -12.22 -6.94 7.05
N THR A 200 -11.27 -7.86 7.16
CA THR A 200 -11.55 -9.25 7.58
C THR A 200 -11.71 -9.43 9.09
N GLY A 201 -11.33 -8.43 9.87
CA GLY A 201 -11.19 -8.55 11.32
C GLY A 201 -9.83 -9.09 11.79
N TYR A 202 -8.97 -9.60 10.90
CA TYR A 202 -7.66 -10.12 11.29
C TYR A 202 -6.62 -8.99 11.40
N VAL A 203 -5.93 -8.96 12.53
CA VAL A 203 -4.97 -7.92 12.87
C VAL A 203 -3.71 -8.53 13.46
N LEU A 204 -2.55 -8.15 12.94
CA LEU A 204 -1.26 -8.42 13.54
C LEU A 204 -0.77 -7.16 14.25
N VAL A 205 -0.52 -7.28 15.55
CA VAL A 205 0.05 -6.20 16.35
C VAL A 205 1.50 -6.52 16.66
N VAL A 206 2.38 -5.54 16.47
CA VAL A 206 3.82 -5.63 16.71
C VAL A 206 4.21 -4.55 17.71
N ALA A 207 5.00 -4.91 18.72
CA ALA A 207 5.43 -3.97 19.76
C ALA A 207 6.81 -4.33 20.34
N ASN A 208 7.45 -3.35 20.97
CA ASN A 208 8.59 -3.59 21.85
C ASN A 208 8.06 -3.99 23.24
N GLY A 209 8.20 -5.27 23.60
CA GLY A 209 7.71 -5.82 24.86
C GLY A 209 6.30 -6.43 24.78
N THR A 210 5.56 -6.40 25.89
CA THR A 210 4.34 -7.21 26.04
C THR A 210 3.13 -6.58 25.33
N ILE A 211 2.47 -7.36 24.46
CA ILE A 211 1.17 -6.98 23.86
C ILE A 211 0.02 -7.49 24.73
N GLN A 212 -0.80 -6.55 25.21
CA GLN A 212 -2.07 -6.78 25.92
C GLN A 212 -3.16 -5.92 25.28
N ILE A 213 -4.13 -6.56 24.63
CA ILE A 213 -5.28 -5.92 23.97
C ILE A 213 -6.53 -6.68 24.39
N ASN A 214 -7.63 -5.97 24.63
CA ASN A 214 -8.92 -6.56 24.94
C ASN A 214 -9.61 -7.06 23.66
N ALA A 215 -9.02 -8.07 23.03
CA ALA A 215 -9.50 -8.70 21.80
C ALA A 215 -9.22 -10.22 21.81
N THR A 216 -9.86 -10.96 20.91
CA THR A 216 -9.67 -12.40 20.82
C THR A 216 -8.30 -12.72 20.21
N ASN A 217 -7.44 -13.43 20.95
CA ASN A 217 -6.15 -13.89 20.43
C ASN A 217 -6.36 -14.95 19.35
N MET A 218 -5.61 -14.85 18.26
CA MET A 218 -5.55 -15.90 17.25
C MET A 218 -4.58 -17.01 17.69
N THR A 219 -4.96 -18.26 17.39
CA THR A 219 -4.07 -19.41 17.50
C THR A 219 -3.01 -19.39 16.39
N GLU A 220 -1.92 -20.12 16.59
CA GLU A 220 -0.92 -20.36 15.55
C GLU A 220 -1.55 -20.91 14.26
N GLN A 221 -2.44 -21.90 14.37
CA GLN A 221 -3.07 -22.51 13.21
C GLN A 221 -3.95 -21.52 12.44
N GLN A 222 -4.68 -20.64 13.14
CA GLN A 222 -5.45 -19.58 12.50
C GLN A 222 -4.52 -18.63 11.75
N MET A 223 -3.44 -18.16 12.37
CA MET A 223 -2.48 -17.24 11.73
C MET A 223 -1.76 -17.87 10.53
N LYS A 224 -1.50 -19.18 10.54
CA LYS A 224 -0.95 -19.92 9.39
C LYS A 224 -1.89 -19.92 8.18
N ASN A 225 -3.20 -19.95 8.42
CA ASN A 225 -4.21 -19.95 7.37
C ASN A 225 -4.50 -18.54 6.81
N ILE A 226 -4.04 -17.48 7.47
CA ILE A 226 -4.11 -16.12 6.95
C ILE A 226 -2.85 -15.86 6.13
N LYS A 227 -2.91 -16.18 4.84
CA LYS A 227 -1.82 -15.94 3.88
C LYS A 227 -2.27 -14.88 2.88
N ALA A 228 -1.44 -13.86 2.70
CA ALA A 228 -1.78 -12.70 1.90
C ALA A 228 -0.72 -12.45 0.82
N MET A 229 -1.19 -11.86 -0.28
CA MET A 229 -0.39 -11.42 -1.41
C MET A 229 -1.08 -10.22 -2.04
N SER A 230 -0.42 -9.58 -3.01
CA SER A 230 -1.05 -8.56 -3.82
C SER A 230 -2.29 -9.14 -4.50
N HIS A 231 -3.37 -8.36 -4.50
CA HIS A 231 -4.62 -8.73 -5.19
C HIS A 231 -4.45 -8.88 -6.72
N TYR A 232 -3.34 -8.40 -7.28
CA TYR A 232 -3.13 -8.32 -8.72
C TYR A 232 -2.17 -9.42 -9.18
N ASP A 233 -2.75 -10.56 -9.53
CA ASP A 233 -2.13 -11.50 -10.46
C ASP A 233 -2.07 -10.85 -11.84
N ILE A 234 -0.88 -10.90 -12.45
CA ILE A 234 -0.58 -10.51 -13.84
C ILE A 234 -0.33 -9.00 -14.01
N TYR A 235 0.84 -8.68 -14.59
CA TYR A 235 1.37 -7.38 -15.07
C TYR A 235 2.52 -6.71 -14.28
N CYS A 236 2.87 -7.14 -13.06
CA CYS A 236 4.11 -6.70 -12.39
C CYS A 236 5.40 -7.35 -12.95
N TYR A 237 5.45 -7.68 -14.24
CA TYR A 237 6.71 -8.02 -14.92
C TYR A 237 7.57 -6.79 -15.26
N CYS A 238 7.17 -5.58 -14.85
CA CYS A 238 8.00 -4.38 -14.96
C CYS A 238 8.62 -3.95 -13.62
N ILE A 239 9.05 -4.91 -12.80
CA ILE A 239 10.20 -4.65 -11.92
C ILE A 239 11.46 -4.58 -12.81
N TYR A 240 11.53 -3.75 -13.86
CA TYR A 240 12.77 -3.59 -14.63
C TYR A 240 12.76 -2.30 -15.47
N TYR A 241 13.67 -1.40 -15.09
CA TYR A 241 14.20 -0.26 -15.86
C TYR A 241 13.25 0.89 -16.23
N CYS A 242 13.30 1.96 -15.44
CA CYS A 242 13.23 3.31 -15.99
C CYS A 242 14.57 4.00 -15.70
N HIS A 243 15.52 3.82 -16.61
CA HIS A 243 16.69 4.68 -16.69
C HIS A 243 16.31 6.02 -17.32
N ASP A 244 16.78 7.09 -16.68
CA ASP A 244 17.09 8.43 -17.18
C ASP A 244 16.24 9.04 -18.32
N GLY A 245 15.50 10.10 -17.96
CA GLY A 245 15.60 11.35 -18.72
C GLY A 245 14.54 11.69 -19.77
N TYR A 246 13.36 11.07 -19.78
CA TYR A 246 12.30 11.49 -20.72
C TYR A 246 10.92 11.63 -20.05
N SER A 247 10.29 12.79 -20.28
CA SER A 247 8.86 13.01 -20.12
C SER A 247 8.13 12.39 -21.30
N TYR A 248 7.38 11.31 -21.07
CA TYR A 248 6.53 10.72 -22.11
C TYR A 248 5.14 11.35 -22.00
N ASN A 249 4.81 12.16 -22.99
CA ASN A 249 3.46 12.69 -23.19
C ASN A 249 2.73 11.71 -24.11
N PHE A 250 2.02 10.74 -23.53
CA PHE A 250 1.16 9.84 -24.29
C PHE A 250 -0.12 10.61 -24.64
N ARG A 251 -0.06 11.38 -25.72
CA ARG A 251 -1.27 11.84 -26.41
C ARG A 251 -1.80 10.69 -27.25
N ASP A 252 -3.04 10.31 -26.94
CA ASP A 252 -3.99 9.56 -27.74
C ASP A 252 -3.54 8.17 -28.22
N LEU A 253 -3.98 7.12 -27.52
CA LEU A 253 -4.13 5.78 -28.08
C LEU A 253 -5.48 5.20 -27.64
N ASP A 254 -6.34 4.96 -28.63
CA ASP A 254 -7.71 4.44 -28.56
C ASP A 254 -7.85 3.08 -27.85
#